data_AF-A0A5N6LKN3-F1
#
_entry.id   AF-A0A5N6LKN3-F1
#
_cell.length_a   1.000
_cell.length_b   1.000
_cell.length_c   1.000
_cell.angle_alpha   90.00
_cell.angle_beta   90.00
_cell.angle_gamma   90.00
#
_symmetry.space_group_name_H-M   'P 1'
#
loop_
_entity.id
_entity.type
_entity.pdbx_description
1 polymer ?
#
loop_
_entity_poly.entity_id
_entity_poly.type
_entity_poly.pdbx_seq_one_letter_code
_entity_poly.pdbx_strand_id
1 'polypeptide(L)'
;ISNPWILPFAFVISVHRAYCLGDFLWWGGTFQGWWNDQRMWLFKRTSSFFFGFFDNILKLLGFTKSAFVVTAKVADDDVSQRYEEELMEFGASSPMFTIIATLALLNAFCLVGGMKRVIMQEDVQNLLSNPFALQILLCGLLVIINLPVYEGLFLRKDNGRMPTSITQRSIMFALLACALALY
;
A
#
# COMPACT_ATOMS: atom_id res chain seq x y z
N ILE A 1 9.44 19.12 15.06
CA ILE A 1 8.43 18.33 15.83
C ILE A 1 7.68 19.19 16.89
N SER A 2 7.90 20.51 16.98
CA SER A 2 7.38 21.37 18.07
C SER A 2 5.90 21.78 18.00
N ASN A 3 5.04 21.10 17.24
CA ASN A 3 3.61 21.42 17.22
C ASN A 3 2.84 20.48 18.17
N PRO A 4 2.27 20.97 19.29
CA PRO A 4 1.55 20.15 20.26
C PRO A 4 0.35 19.40 19.65
N TRP A 5 -0.17 19.86 18.50
CA TRP A 5 -1.26 19.21 17.79
C TRP A 5 -0.90 17.82 17.24
N ILE A 6 0.38 17.45 17.11
CA ILE A 6 0.77 16.11 16.66
C ILE A 6 0.40 15.04 17.71
N LEU A 7 0.47 15.38 19.00
CA LEU A 7 0.23 14.47 20.11
C LEU A 7 -1.17 13.84 20.09
N PRO A 8 -2.28 14.59 19.98
CA PRO A 8 -3.61 14.00 19.93
C PRO A 8 -3.79 13.08 18.70
N PHE A 9 -3.25 13.44 17.54
CA PHE A 9 -3.34 12.56 16.36
C PHE A 9 -2.56 11.25 16.56
N ALA A 10 -1.32 11.34 17.06
CA ALA A 10 -0.50 10.17 17.35
C ALA A 10 -1.17 9.27 18.40
N PHE A 11 -1.77 9.87 19.44
CA PHE A 11 -2.50 9.15 20.48
C PHE A 11 -3.72 8.41 19.91
N VAL A 12 -4.59 9.10 19.16
CA VAL A 12 -5.79 8.50 18.57
C VAL A 12 -5.44 7.37 17.61
N ILE A 13 -4.43 7.57 16.76
CA ILE A 13 -3.95 6.52 15.85
C ILE A 13 -3.43 5.32 16.65
N SER A 14 -2.62 5.55 17.68
CA SER A 14 -2.04 4.46 18.48
C SER A 14 -3.09 3.67 19.23
N VAL A 15 -4.03 4.36 19.91
CA VAL A 15 -5.12 3.71 20.65
C VAL A 15 -6.03 2.94 19.71
N HIS A 16 -6.40 3.51 18.56
CA HIS A 16 -7.24 2.82 17.59
C HIS A 16 -6.56 1.55 17.06
N ARG A 17 -5.27 1.61 16.72
CA ARG A 17 -4.53 0.43 16.23
C ARG A 17 -4.38 -0.63 17.32
N ALA A 18 -4.08 -0.23 18.56
CA ALA A 18 -3.98 -1.16 19.69
C ALA A 18 -5.33 -1.83 20.02
N TYR A 19 -6.42 -1.06 19.99
CA TYR A 19 -7.77 -1.58 20.17
C TYR A 19 -8.14 -2.59 19.09
N CYS A 20 -7.92 -2.24 17.81
CA CYS A 20 -8.19 -3.15 16.70
C CYS A 20 -7.34 -4.43 16.77
N LEU A 21 -6.09 -4.34 17.22
CA LEU A 21 -5.24 -5.51 17.43
C LEU A 21 -5.81 -6.39 18.56
N GLY A 22 -6.18 -5.79 19.68
CA GLY A 22 -6.77 -6.51 20.82
C GLY A 22 -8.06 -7.23 20.43
N ASP A 23 -8.95 -6.55 19.70
CA ASP A 23 -10.19 -7.15 19.19
C ASP A 23 -9.88 -8.29 18.21
N PHE A 24 -8.99 -8.08 17.25
CA PHE A 24 -8.62 -9.11 16.26
C PHE A 24 -8.07 -10.39 16.92
N LEU A 25 -7.22 -10.24 17.94
CA LEU A 25 -6.69 -11.37 18.71
C LEU A 25 -7.77 -12.04 19.58
N TRP A 26 -8.69 -11.25 20.14
CA TRP A 26 -9.80 -11.77 20.96
C TRP A 26 -10.71 -12.70 20.17
N TRP A 27 -10.96 -12.41 18.90
CA TRP A 27 -11.74 -13.25 17.99
C TRP A 27 -10.96 -14.44 17.39
N GLY A 28 -9.75 -14.71 17.89
CA GLY A 28 -8.92 -15.84 17.45
C GLY A 28 -8.11 -15.56 16.18
N GLY A 29 -7.99 -14.30 15.76
CA GLY A 29 -7.09 -13.90 14.68
C GLY A 29 -5.63 -13.92 15.11
N THR A 30 -4.72 -13.87 14.13
CA THR A 30 -3.27 -13.80 14.38
C THR A 30 -2.76 -12.36 14.24
N PHE A 31 -1.52 -12.11 14.70
CA PHE A 31 -0.87 -10.82 14.48
C PHE A 31 -0.61 -10.52 12.99
N GLN A 32 -0.25 -11.54 12.22
CA GLN A 32 -0.01 -11.40 10.78
C GLN A 32 -1.33 -11.15 10.03
N GLY A 33 -2.42 -11.80 10.44
CA GLY A 33 -3.77 -11.54 9.95
C GLY A 33 -4.22 -10.10 10.23
N TRP A 34 -3.99 -9.60 11.45
CA TRP A 34 -4.29 -8.20 11.79
C TRP A 34 -3.48 -7.23 10.91
N TRP A 35 -2.19 -7.51 10.72
CA TRP A 35 -1.32 -6.68 9.89
C TRP A 35 -1.74 -6.68 8.42
N ASN A 36 -2.17 -7.84 7.91
CA ASN A 36 -2.77 -7.97 6.58
C ASN A 36 -4.09 -7.22 6.45
N ASP A 37 -4.92 -7.20 7.50
CA ASP A 37 -6.14 -6.37 7.52
C ASP A 37 -5.81 -4.87 7.43
N GLN A 38 -4.80 -4.40 8.17
CA GLN A 38 -4.33 -3.00 8.07
C GLN A 38 -3.86 -2.65 6.65
N ARG A 39 -3.13 -3.57 5.99
CA ARG A 39 -2.71 -3.42 4.58
C ARG A 39 -3.91 -3.36 3.65
N MET A 40 -4.85 -4.29 3.81
CA MET A 40 -6.05 -4.39 2.98
C MET A 40 -6.93 -3.13 3.12
N TRP A 41 -7.04 -2.57 4.32
CA TRP A 41 -7.71 -1.30 4.55
C TRP A 41 -7.09 -0.17 3.70
N LEU A 42 -5.75 -0.09 3.67
CA LEU A 42 -5.05 0.88 2.84
C LEU A 42 -5.32 0.64 1.34
N PHE A 43 -5.22 -0.60 0.88
CA PHE A 43 -5.42 -0.97 -0.54
C PHE A 43 -6.84 -0.70 -1.02
N LYS A 44 -7.85 -1.02 -0.21
CA LYS A 44 -9.25 -0.73 -0.53
C LYS A 44 -9.46 0.76 -0.73
N ARG A 45 -8.87 1.58 0.13
CA ARG A 45 -9.00 3.04 0.08
C ARG A 45 -8.30 3.66 -1.13
N THR A 46 -7.13 3.15 -1.52
CA THR A 46 -6.37 3.71 -2.65
C THR A 46 -6.83 3.19 -4.02
N SER A 47 -7.39 1.98 -4.08
CA SER A 47 -7.80 1.35 -5.34
C SER A 47 -9.31 1.20 -5.46
N SER A 48 -9.93 0.33 -4.68
CA SER A 48 -11.34 -0.06 -4.85
C SER A 48 -12.31 1.11 -4.71
N PHE A 49 -12.11 1.99 -3.71
CA PHE A 49 -12.98 3.15 -3.50
C PHE A 49 -12.80 4.20 -4.58
N PHE A 50 -11.58 4.37 -5.09
CA PHE A 50 -11.31 5.27 -6.21
C PHE A 50 -12.02 4.77 -7.47
N PHE A 51 -11.87 3.49 -7.82
CA PHE A 51 -12.60 2.90 -8.94
C PHE A 51 -14.12 2.97 -8.77
N GLY A 52 -14.63 2.66 -7.57
CA GLY A 52 -16.06 2.75 -7.28
C GLY A 52 -16.60 4.17 -7.40
N PHE A 53 -15.83 5.19 -7.00
CA PHE A 53 -16.21 6.59 -7.15
C PHE A 53 -16.33 7.00 -8.62
N PHE A 54 -15.33 6.68 -9.45
CA PHE A 54 -15.37 6.97 -10.89
C PHE A 54 -16.47 6.19 -11.61
N ASP A 55 -16.67 4.91 -11.27
CA ASP A 55 -17.75 4.10 -11.84
C ASP A 55 -19.13 4.74 -11.55
N ASN A 56 -19.35 5.21 -10.32
CA ASN A 56 -20.59 5.91 -9.96
C ASN A 56 -20.77 7.23 -10.73
N ILE A 57 -19.72 8.03 -10.93
CA ILE A 57 -19.80 9.26 -11.73
C ILE A 57 -20.16 8.93 -13.18
N LEU A 58 -19.47 7.96 -13.79
CA LEU A 58 -19.73 7.57 -15.17
C LEU A 58 -21.15 7.02 -15.35
N LYS A 59 -21.66 6.31 -14.33
CA LYS A 59 -23.05 5.85 -14.28
C LYS A 59 -24.04 7.02 -14.20
N LEU A 60 -23.79 8.00 -13.34
CA LEU A 60 -24.64 9.20 -13.22
C LEU A 60 -24.68 10.01 -14.53
N LEU A 61 -23.58 10.02 -15.27
CA LEU A 61 -23.48 10.66 -16.59
C LEU A 61 -24.05 9.80 -17.74
N GLY A 62 -24.46 8.56 -17.47
CA GLY A 62 -25.05 7.65 -18.46
C GLY A 62 -24.05 6.94 -19.37
N PHE A 63 -22.74 7.02 -19.10
CA PHE A 63 -21.70 6.40 -19.92
C PHE A 63 -21.54 4.89 -19.69
N THR A 64 -21.90 4.39 -18.51
CA THR A 64 -21.68 2.99 -18.13
C THR A 64 -22.92 2.37 -17.47
N LYS A 65 -23.17 1.09 -17.75
CA LYS A 65 -24.09 0.25 -16.98
C LYS A 65 -23.25 -0.49 -15.94
N SER A 66 -23.53 -0.25 -14.66
CA SER A 66 -22.83 -0.92 -13.55
C SER A 66 -22.94 -2.44 -13.71
N ALA A 67 -21.82 -3.09 -14.04
CA ALA A 67 -21.71 -4.54 -14.05
C ALA A 67 -21.13 -4.95 -12.69
N PHE A 68 -21.99 -5.38 -11.77
CA PHE A 68 -21.53 -6.13 -10.60
C PHE A 68 -21.00 -7.48 -11.10
N VAL A 69 -19.72 -7.51 -11.47
CA VAL A 69 -19.07 -8.73 -11.92
C VAL A 69 -18.90 -9.62 -10.70
N VAL A 70 -19.74 -10.64 -10.60
CA VAL A 70 -19.61 -11.69 -9.59
C VAL A 70 -18.28 -12.39 -9.82
N THR A 71 -17.33 -12.20 -8.91
CA THR A 71 -16.07 -12.95 -8.95
C THR A 71 -16.36 -14.37 -8.47
N ALA A 72 -15.92 -15.37 -9.21
CA ALA A 72 -16.05 -16.76 -8.80
C ALA A 72 -15.31 -16.96 -7.46
N LYS A 73 -16.00 -17.58 -6.48
CA LYS A 73 -15.42 -17.88 -5.16
C LYS A 73 -14.74 -19.25 -5.09
N VAL A 74 -14.66 -19.98 -6.20
CA VAL A 74 -13.90 -21.23 -6.28
C VAL A 74 -12.43 -20.84 -6.35
N ALA A 75 -11.71 -21.08 -5.27
CA ALA A 75 -10.27 -20.93 -5.22
C ALA A 75 -9.62 -22.27 -5.54
N ASP A 76 -8.57 -22.26 -6.37
CA ASP A 76 -7.72 -23.43 -6.54
C ASP A 76 -7.04 -23.79 -5.20
N ASP A 77 -6.70 -25.07 -5.02
CA ASP A 77 -6.13 -25.57 -3.76
C ASP A 77 -4.85 -24.80 -3.37
N ASP A 78 -4.05 -24.38 -4.35
CA ASP A 78 -2.84 -23.61 -4.12
C ASP A 78 -3.11 -22.18 -3.60
N VAL A 79 -4.22 -21.56 -4.03
CA VAL A 79 -4.70 -20.27 -3.52
C VAL A 79 -5.23 -20.43 -2.10
N SER A 80 -5.96 -21.51 -1.83
CA SER A 80 -6.49 -21.81 -0.49
C SER A 80 -5.36 -22.01 0.53
N GLN A 81 -4.34 -22.78 0.17
CA GLN A 81 -3.19 -23.00 1.05
C GLN A 81 -2.47 -21.68 1.39
N ARG A 82 -2.24 -20.82 0.39
CA ARG A 82 -1.62 -19.50 0.64
C ARG A 82 -2.49 -18.61 1.53
N TYR A 83 -3.81 -18.69 1.39
CA TYR A 83 -4.73 -17.96 2.25
C TYR A 83 -4.66 -18.42 3.71
N GLU A 84 -4.59 -19.74 3.95
CA GLU A 84 -4.41 -20.32 5.30
C GLU A 84 -3.07 -19.93 5.93
N GLU A 85 -2.02 -19.80 5.12
CA GLU A 85 -0.70 -19.29 5.54
C GLU A 85 -0.66 -17.75 5.70
N GLU A 86 -1.80 -17.07 5.51
CA GLU A 86 -1.95 -15.62 5.55
C GLU A 86 -0.99 -14.88 4.59
N LEU A 87 -0.69 -15.51 3.45
CA LEU A 87 0.09 -14.93 2.37
C LEU A 87 -0.84 -14.20 1.39
N MET A 88 -0.53 -12.94 1.09
CA MET A 88 -1.34 -12.18 0.13
C MET A 88 -1.17 -12.71 -1.29
N GLU A 89 -2.28 -12.80 -2.01
CA GLU A 89 -2.37 -13.29 -3.39
C GLU A 89 -2.32 -12.12 -4.37
N PHE A 90 -1.38 -12.14 -5.33
CA PHE A 90 -1.23 -11.10 -6.33
C PHE A 90 -1.28 -11.61 -7.78
N GLY A 91 -1.60 -12.89 -8.01
CA GLY A 91 -1.60 -13.50 -9.35
C GLY A 91 -2.65 -12.94 -10.31
N ALA A 92 -3.69 -12.27 -9.81
CA ALA A 92 -4.75 -11.74 -10.66
C ALA A 92 -4.29 -10.55 -11.51
N SER A 93 -4.69 -10.53 -12.79
CA SER A 93 -4.44 -9.39 -13.67
C SER A 93 -5.49 -8.29 -13.44
N SER A 94 -5.18 -7.32 -12.56
CA SER A 94 -6.08 -6.21 -12.23
C SER A 94 -5.41 -4.83 -12.34
N PRO A 95 -6.09 -3.82 -12.91
CA PRO A 95 -5.64 -2.42 -12.85
C PRO A 95 -5.45 -1.91 -11.41
N MET A 96 -6.19 -2.44 -10.44
CA MET A 96 -6.05 -2.06 -9.03
C MET A 96 -4.65 -2.41 -8.48
N PHE A 97 -4.11 -3.58 -8.85
CA PHE A 97 -2.75 -3.94 -8.50
C PHE A 97 -1.72 -3.05 -9.18
N THR A 98 -2.01 -2.54 -10.39
CA THR A 98 -1.14 -1.55 -11.03
C THR A 98 -1.06 -0.29 -10.17
N ILE A 99 -2.20 0.24 -9.67
CA ILE A 99 -2.22 1.43 -8.80
C ILE A 99 -1.50 1.18 -7.46
N ILE A 100 -1.70 0.02 -6.85
CA ILE A 100 -1.05 -0.32 -5.58
C ILE A 100 0.47 -0.45 -5.79
N ALA A 101 0.90 -1.15 -6.83
CA ALA A 101 2.31 -1.32 -7.17
C ALA A 101 2.99 0.01 -7.52
N THR A 102 2.34 0.89 -8.28
CA THR A 102 2.90 2.22 -8.61
C THR A 102 3.09 3.06 -7.36
N LEU A 103 2.09 3.11 -6.47
CA LEU A 103 2.18 3.85 -5.21
C LEU A 103 3.26 3.27 -4.28
N ALA A 104 3.38 1.94 -4.22
CA ALA A 104 4.44 1.29 -3.45
C ALA A 104 5.83 1.68 -4.00
N LEU A 105 6.05 1.57 -5.31
CA LEU A 105 7.32 1.94 -5.95
C LEU A 105 7.62 3.43 -5.79
N LEU A 106 6.62 4.30 -5.93
CA LEU A 106 6.77 5.73 -5.75
C LEU A 106 7.22 6.07 -4.32
N ASN A 107 6.58 5.47 -3.29
CA ASN A 107 7.02 5.65 -1.90
C ASN A 107 8.45 5.14 -1.69
N ALA A 108 8.83 4.01 -2.27
CA ALA A 108 10.20 3.51 -2.17
C ALA A 108 11.22 4.46 -2.82
N PHE A 109 10.94 4.95 -4.04
CA PHE A 109 11.80 5.89 -4.75
C PHE A 109 11.91 7.23 -4.02
N CYS A 110 10.79 7.76 -3.50
CA CYS A 110 10.77 8.97 -2.69
C CYS A 110 11.59 8.79 -1.40
N LEU A 111 11.49 7.65 -0.73
CA LEU A 111 12.27 7.36 0.48
C LEU A 111 13.77 7.33 0.15
N VAL A 112 14.17 6.60 -0.89
CA VAL A 112 15.59 6.53 -1.31
C VAL A 112 16.11 7.91 -1.71
N GLY A 113 15.35 8.65 -2.53
CA GLY A 113 15.71 10.00 -2.96
C GLY A 113 15.80 11.00 -1.80
N GLY A 114 14.83 10.95 -0.88
CA GLY A 114 14.80 11.76 0.33
C GLY A 114 15.99 11.48 1.25
N MET A 115 16.27 10.20 1.51
CA MET A 115 17.43 9.78 2.30
C MET A 115 18.75 10.23 1.65
N LYS A 116 18.89 10.10 0.32
CA LYS A 116 20.07 10.57 -0.39
C LYS A 116 20.31 12.07 -0.19
N ARG A 117 19.25 12.88 -0.27
CA ARG A 117 19.34 14.34 -0.05
C ARG A 117 19.77 14.67 1.38
N VAL A 118 19.21 14.00 2.38
CA VAL A 118 19.57 14.21 3.79
C VAL A 118 21.04 13.86 4.05
N ILE A 119 21.51 12.73 3.49
CA ILE A 119 22.91 12.30 3.66
C ILE A 119 23.88 13.29 2.98
N MET A 120 23.56 13.76 1.76
CA MET A 120 24.41 14.70 1.02
C MET A 120 24.49 16.09 1.66
N GLN A 121 23.50 16.48 2.47
CA GLN A 121 23.49 17.77 3.16
C GLN A 121 24.17 17.72 4.54
N GLU A 122 24.83 16.61 4.90
CA GLU A 122 25.50 16.37 6.20
C GLU A 122 24.61 16.56 7.44
N ASP A 123 23.29 16.67 7.27
CA ASP A 123 22.32 16.95 8.33
C ASP A 123 21.79 15.66 9.00
N VAL A 124 22.52 14.55 8.85
CA VAL A 124 22.16 13.22 9.37
C VAL A 124 22.00 13.25 10.89
N GLN A 125 22.82 14.05 11.58
CA GLN A 125 22.81 14.18 13.03
C GLN A 125 21.55 14.90 13.56
N ASN A 126 20.82 15.59 12.68
CA ASN A 126 19.60 16.34 12.97
C ASN A 126 18.36 15.75 12.27
N LEU A 127 18.34 14.46 11.92
CA LEU A 127 17.20 13.84 11.24
C LEU A 127 15.85 14.09 11.96
N LEU A 128 15.84 14.11 13.30
CA LEU A 128 14.65 14.41 14.11
C LEU A 128 14.29 15.91 14.14
N SER A 129 15.29 16.78 13.95
CA SER A 129 15.12 18.24 13.86
C SER A 129 14.75 18.68 12.44
N ASN A 130 14.92 17.80 11.44
CA ASN A 130 14.61 18.09 10.05
C ASN A 130 13.09 18.37 9.89
N PRO A 131 12.70 19.45 9.18
CA PRO A 131 11.29 19.77 8.97
C PRO A 131 10.53 18.64 8.24
N PHE A 132 11.22 17.81 7.46
CA PHE A 132 10.64 16.68 6.72
C PHE A 132 10.67 15.34 7.47
N ALA A 133 11.12 15.31 8.74
CA ALA A 133 11.26 14.09 9.52
C ALA A 133 9.99 13.22 9.55
N LEU A 134 8.82 13.86 9.76
CA LEU A 134 7.54 13.16 9.79
C LEU A 134 7.14 12.61 8.41
N GLN A 135 7.50 13.29 7.33
CA GLN A 135 7.23 12.83 5.97
C GLN A 135 8.11 11.64 5.61
N ILE A 136 9.39 11.66 6.00
CA ILE A 136 10.31 10.54 5.84
C ILE A 136 9.82 9.34 6.66
N LEU A 137 9.42 9.56 7.92
CA LEU A 137 8.83 8.53 8.78
C LEU A 137 7.57 7.91 8.15
N LEU A 138 6.63 8.75 7.69
CA LEU A 138 5.40 8.29 7.06
C LEU A 138 5.69 7.50 5.78
N CYS A 139 6.62 7.97 4.95
CA CYS A 139 7.04 7.27 3.74
C CYS A 139 7.67 5.92 4.06
N GLY A 140 8.53 5.85 5.10
CA GLY A 140 9.08 4.60 5.62
C GLY A 140 8.01 3.62 6.10
N LEU A 141 7.02 4.11 6.87
CA LEU A 141 5.88 3.28 7.31
C LEU A 141 5.08 2.73 6.11
N LEU A 142 4.84 3.55 5.08
CA LEU A 142 4.16 3.10 3.87
C LEU A 142 4.97 2.05 3.10
N VAL A 143 6.30 2.17 3.05
CA VAL A 143 7.17 1.14 2.46
C VAL A 143 7.07 -0.17 3.25
N ILE A 144 7.12 -0.11 4.59
CA ILE A 144 7.00 -1.31 5.45
C ILE A 144 5.64 -2.00 5.27
N ILE A 145 4.55 -1.22 5.23
CA ILE A 145 3.20 -1.76 5.00
C ILE A 145 3.13 -2.47 3.63
N ASN A 146 3.78 -1.90 2.60
CA ASN A 146 3.82 -2.45 1.24
C ASN A 146 4.88 -3.55 1.02
N LEU A 147 5.54 -4.06 2.06
CA LEU A 147 6.59 -5.07 1.91
C LEU A 147 6.18 -6.28 1.02
N PRO A 148 5.00 -6.90 1.20
CA PRO A 148 4.59 -8.04 0.39
C PRO A 148 4.32 -7.68 -1.08
N VAL A 149 4.06 -6.40 -1.37
CA VAL A 149 3.92 -5.92 -2.75
C VAL A 149 5.28 -5.96 -3.44
N TYR A 150 6.35 -5.51 -2.78
CA TYR A 150 7.70 -5.61 -3.35
C TYR A 150 8.15 -7.07 -3.49
N GLU A 151 7.80 -7.92 -2.51
CA GLU A 151 8.02 -9.36 -2.61
C GLU A 151 7.30 -9.93 -3.84
N GLY A 152 6.02 -9.62 -4.01
CA GLY A 152 5.21 -10.05 -5.15
C GLY A 152 5.68 -9.51 -6.51
N LEU A 153 6.33 -8.35 -6.55
CA LEU A 153 6.87 -7.74 -7.77
C LEU A 153 8.20 -8.40 -8.20
N PHE A 154 9.13 -8.60 -7.26
CA PHE A 154 10.54 -8.89 -7.55
C PHE A 154 11.06 -10.23 -7.03
N LEU A 155 10.60 -10.67 -5.87
CA LEU A 155 11.22 -11.81 -5.15
C LEU A 155 10.47 -13.12 -5.36
N ARG A 156 9.14 -13.03 -5.46
CA ARG A 156 8.25 -14.19 -5.51
C ARG A 156 8.31 -14.90 -6.87
N LYS A 157 8.31 -16.24 -6.85
CA LYS A 157 8.33 -17.11 -8.04
C LYS A 157 7.14 -18.07 -8.13
N ASP A 158 6.26 -18.07 -7.13
CA ASP A 158 5.05 -18.89 -7.12
C ASP A 158 3.93 -18.24 -7.96
N ASN A 159 2.78 -18.91 -8.04
CA ASN A 159 1.58 -18.40 -8.74
C ASN A 159 0.99 -17.16 -8.08
N GLY A 160 1.34 -16.87 -6.82
CA GLY A 160 0.93 -15.68 -6.08
C GLY A 160 1.71 -14.41 -6.43
N ARG A 161 2.65 -14.50 -7.38
CA ARG A 161 3.44 -13.37 -7.90
C ARG A 161 2.59 -12.42 -8.73
N MET A 162 2.89 -11.12 -8.69
CA MET A 162 2.30 -10.16 -9.62
C MET A 162 2.67 -10.50 -11.09
N PRO A 163 1.69 -10.46 -12.01
CA PRO A 163 1.94 -10.57 -13.43
C PRO A 163 3.01 -9.58 -13.92
N THR A 164 3.92 -10.05 -14.78
CA THR A 164 5.04 -9.25 -15.29
C THR A 164 4.60 -8.00 -16.04
N SER A 165 3.45 -8.05 -16.71
CA SER A 165 2.84 -6.90 -17.39
C SER A 165 2.47 -5.78 -16.42
N ILE A 166 1.97 -6.12 -15.23
CA ILE A 166 1.64 -5.17 -14.17
C ILE A 166 2.92 -4.59 -13.58
N THR A 167 3.94 -5.42 -13.32
CA THR A 167 5.25 -4.97 -12.84
C THR A 167 5.85 -3.93 -13.79
N GLN A 168 5.91 -4.21 -15.09
CA GLN A 168 6.46 -3.29 -16.08
C GLN A 168 5.69 -1.96 -16.14
N ARG A 169 4.34 -2.02 -16.23
CA ARG A 169 3.50 -0.83 -16.23
C ARG A 169 3.69 0.01 -14.97
N SER A 170 3.78 -0.65 -13.81
CA SER A 170 3.92 0.04 -12.52
C SER A 170 5.27 0.76 -12.39
N ILE A 171 6.35 0.14 -12.85
CA ILE A 171 7.68 0.77 -12.89
C ILE A 171 7.67 1.97 -13.83
N MET A 172 7.09 1.82 -15.03
CA MET A 172 6.99 2.91 -16.00
C MET A 172 6.27 4.12 -15.42
N PHE A 173 5.08 3.92 -14.82
CA PHE A 173 4.32 5.01 -14.20
C PHE A 173 5.05 5.63 -13.00
N ALA A 174 5.70 4.83 -12.15
CA ALA A 174 6.45 5.35 -11.01
C ALA A 174 7.65 6.20 -11.44
N LEU A 175 8.39 5.76 -12.46
CA LEU A 175 9.51 6.53 -13.03
C LEU A 175 9.03 7.80 -13.71
N LEU A 176 7.94 7.75 -14.49
CA LEU A 176 7.35 8.94 -15.10
C LEU A 176 6.92 9.96 -14.04
N ALA A 177 6.26 9.52 -12.97
CA ALA A 177 5.88 10.40 -11.87
C ALA A 177 7.10 11.03 -11.18
N CYS A 178 8.18 10.26 -10.97
CA CYS A 178 9.43 10.80 -10.43
C CYS A 178 10.09 11.81 -11.38
N ALA A 179 10.10 11.54 -12.68
CA ALA A 179 10.67 12.44 -13.68
C ALA A 179 9.89 13.76 -13.75
N LEU A 180 8.55 13.70 -13.73
CA LEU A 180 7.68 14.88 -13.68
C LEU A 180 7.86 15.70 -12.39
N ALA A 181 8.18 15.06 -11.27
CA ALA A 181 8.42 15.75 -10.01
C ALA A 181 9.82 16.40 -9.92
N LEU A 182 10.75 16.02 -10.80
CA LEU A 182 12.10 16.57 -10.87
C LEU A 182 12.23 17.71 -11.87
N TYR A 183 11.27 17.85 -12.79
CA TYR A 183 11.16 18.95 -13.76
C TYR A 183 10.33 20.09 -13.19
#